data_AF-A0A377M7W5-F1
#
_entry.id   AF-A0A377M7W5-F1
#
_cell.length_a   1.000
_cell.length_b   1.000
_cell.length_c   1.000
_cell.angle_alpha   90.00
_cell.angle_beta   90.00
_cell.angle_gamma   90.00
#
_symmetry.space_group_name_H-M   'P 1'
#
loop_
_entity.id
_entity.type
_entity.pdbx_description
1 polymer ?
#
loop_
_entity_poly.entity_id
_entity_poly.type
_entity_poly.pdbx_seq_one_letter_code
_entity_poly.pdbx_strand_id
1 'polypeptide(L)'
;MSMLPAGITLTEVTSVEPLDIHVFTRTPLGYRCVFLLVGFDQFAKKVLQASHYGLITRNGRDNYLSEGGRLLRQIYGTVLSYRRVDATRLDAAENNEVWQKACQEAGEPDRAVLLGEKRSAFSPPVNEASVNLLRLRYQTV
;
A
#
# COMPACT_ATOMS: atom_id res chain seq x y z
N MET A 1 19.69 3.92 18.14
CA MET A 1 19.48 3.54 19.55
C MET A 1 20.70 3.97 20.37
N SER A 2 20.89 5.27 20.60
CA SER A 2 22.07 5.82 21.29
C SER A 2 21.72 6.53 22.62
N MET A 3 20.47 6.45 23.06
CA MET A 3 20.00 7.14 24.28
C MET A 3 19.94 6.25 25.53
N LEU A 4 20.09 4.93 25.39
CA LEU A 4 20.10 4.04 26.54
C LEU A 4 21.54 3.87 27.04
N PRO A 5 21.80 4.11 28.34
CA PRO A 5 23.07 3.77 28.97
C PRO A 5 23.46 2.31 28.74
N ALA A 6 24.78 2.06 28.66
CA ALA A 6 25.30 0.71 28.54
C ALA A 6 24.83 -0.17 29.71
N GLY A 7 24.38 -1.39 29.40
CA GLY A 7 23.90 -2.36 30.40
C GLY A 7 22.41 -2.23 30.76
N ILE A 8 21.67 -1.27 30.19
CA ILE A 8 20.21 -1.18 30.38
C ILE A 8 19.48 -1.97 29.29
N THR A 9 18.54 -2.81 29.72
CA THR A 9 17.58 -3.51 28.85
C THR A 9 16.16 -3.04 29.13
N LEU A 10 15.38 -2.80 28.08
CA LEU A 10 13.96 -2.50 28.21
C LEU A 10 13.14 -3.79 28.10
N THR A 11 12.10 -3.90 28.93
CA THR A 11 11.11 -4.97 28.82
C THR A 11 10.24 -4.80 27.59
N GLU A 12 9.65 -5.89 27.09
CA GLU A 12 8.61 -5.80 26.06
C GLU A 12 7.33 -5.18 26.63
N VAL A 13 6.56 -4.47 25.79
CA VAL A 13 5.32 -3.79 26.17
C VAL A 13 4.09 -4.52 25.63
N THR A 14 3.12 -4.74 26.51
CA THR A 14 1.84 -5.40 26.21
C THR A 14 0.66 -4.47 26.54
N SER A 15 -0.45 -4.65 25.81
CA SER A 15 -1.71 -3.99 26.18
C SER A 15 -2.35 -4.74 27.33
N VAL A 16 -2.91 -4.01 28.30
CA VAL A 16 -3.69 -4.59 29.40
C VAL A 16 -5.00 -5.19 28.86
N GLU A 17 -5.61 -4.52 27.90
CA GLU A 17 -6.82 -4.96 27.21
C GLU A 17 -6.54 -4.94 25.69
N PRO A 18 -6.02 -6.04 25.13
CA PRO A 18 -5.84 -6.16 23.69
C PRO A 18 -7.19 -6.25 22.98
N LEU A 19 -7.36 -5.46 21.91
CA LEU A 19 -8.51 -5.59 21.02
C LEU A 19 -8.27 -6.72 20.02
N ASP A 20 -9.18 -7.70 19.97
CA ASP A 20 -9.15 -8.76 18.97
C ASP A 20 -10.05 -8.40 17.78
N ILE A 21 -9.47 -8.41 16.57
CA ILE A 21 -10.16 -8.11 15.31
C ILE A 21 -9.86 -9.22 14.33
N HIS A 22 -10.90 -9.94 13.92
CA HIS A 22 -10.78 -10.91 12.84
C HIS A 22 -10.85 -10.21 11.48
N VAL A 23 -9.76 -10.29 10.72
CA VAL A 23 -9.66 -9.72 9.37
C VAL A 23 -9.47 -10.84 8.35
N PHE A 24 -10.32 -10.87 7.34
CA PHE A 24 -10.22 -11.81 6.22
C PHE A 24 -10.01 -11.07 4.90
N THR A 25 -9.10 -11.58 4.08
CA THR A 25 -8.86 -11.08 2.72
C THR A 25 -8.47 -12.20 1.77
N ARG A 26 -8.91 -12.07 0.52
CA ARG A 26 -8.68 -13.07 -0.54
C ARG A 26 -7.44 -12.78 -1.38
N THR A 27 -6.66 -11.76 -1.04
CA THR A 27 -5.51 -11.33 -1.84
C THR A 27 -4.26 -11.17 -0.98
N PRO A 28 -3.06 -11.48 -1.51
CA PRO A 28 -1.81 -11.22 -0.82
C PRO A 28 -1.63 -9.74 -0.43
N LEU A 29 -2.04 -8.82 -1.31
CA LEU A 29 -1.97 -7.38 -1.04
C LEU A 29 -2.85 -6.97 0.14
N GLY A 30 -4.04 -7.57 0.27
CA GLY A 30 -4.88 -7.36 1.45
C GLY A 30 -4.18 -7.75 2.74
N TYR A 31 -3.49 -8.90 2.77
CA TYR A 31 -2.73 -9.31 3.96
C TYR A 31 -1.54 -8.40 4.23
N ARG A 32 -0.91 -7.82 3.21
CA ARG A 32 0.12 -6.78 3.42
C ARG A 32 -0.44 -5.54 4.10
N CYS A 33 -1.67 -5.14 3.79
CA CYS A 33 -2.35 -4.05 4.51
C CYS A 33 -2.60 -4.45 5.99
N VAL A 34 -3.05 -5.68 6.26
CA VAL A 34 -3.19 -6.19 7.64
C VAL A 34 -1.86 -6.12 8.39
N PHE A 35 -0.75 -6.57 7.79
CA PHE A 35 0.57 -6.48 8.40
C PHE A 35 1.04 -5.04 8.62
N LEU A 36 0.61 -4.09 7.79
CA LEU A 36 0.89 -2.68 8.02
C LEU A 36 0.18 -2.16 9.28
N LEU A 37 -1.06 -2.59 9.54
CA LEU A 37 -1.77 -2.25 10.79
C LEU A 37 -1.10 -2.88 12.01
N VAL A 38 -0.72 -4.15 11.93
CA VAL A 38 0.02 -4.83 12.99
C VAL A 38 1.36 -4.13 13.25
N GLY A 39 2.09 -3.76 12.20
CA GLY A 39 3.35 -3.02 12.31
C GLY A 39 3.17 -1.66 12.99
N PHE A 40 2.08 -0.95 12.68
CA PHE A 40 1.76 0.31 13.35
C PHE A 40 1.34 0.12 14.80
N ASP A 41 0.59 -0.93 15.15
CA ASP A 41 0.28 -1.27 16.54
C ASP A 41 1.57 -1.48 17.35
N GLN A 42 2.51 -2.27 16.83
CA GLN A 42 3.81 -2.47 17.48
C GLN A 42 4.61 -1.18 17.60
N PHE A 43 4.59 -0.34 16.56
CA PHE A 43 5.22 0.98 16.59
C PHE A 43 4.61 1.89 17.66
N ALA A 44 3.27 1.98 17.71
CA ALA A 44 2.55 2.82 18.66
C ALA A 44 2.87 2.41 20.11
N LYS A 45 2.89 1.10 20.40
CA LYS A 45 3.30 0.60 21.73
C LYS A 45 4.71 1.03 22.11
N LYS A 46 5.68 0.95 21.19
CA LYS A 46 7.07 1.40 21.43
C LYS A 46 7.16 2.91 21.66
N VAL A 47 6.39 3.70 20.91
CA VAL A 47 6.31 5.15 21.10
C VAL A 47 5.73 5.50 22.48
N LEU A 48 4.66 4.81 22.89
CA LEU A 48 4.07 4.97 24.22
C LEU A 48 5.04 4.56 25.34
N GLN A 49 5.74 3.44 25.17
CA GLN A 49 6.77 2.98 26.11
C GLN A 49 7.92 3.99 26.23
N ALA A 50 8.45 4.48 25.10
CA ALA A 50 9.50 5.49 25.11
C ALA A 50 9.06 6.77 25.82
N SER A 51 7.80 7.20 25.63
CA SER A 51 7.24 8.34 26.34
C SER A 51 7.08 8.07 27.84
N HIS A 52 6.67 6.86 28.23
CA HIS A 52 6.50 6.47 29.63
C HIS A 52 7.84 6.47 30.39
N TYR A 53 8.91 6.02 29.74
CA TYR A 53 10.27 6.05 30.30
C TYR A 53 10.98 7.41 30.15
N GLY A 54 10.30 8.43 29.62
CA GLY A 54 10.89 9.77 29.44
C GLY A 54 11.98 9.85 28.37
N LEU A 55 12.09 8.87 27.48
CA LEU A 55 13.06 8.86 26.38
C LEU A 55 12.66 9.85 25.26
N ILE A 56 11.37 10.17 25.16
CA ILE A 56 10.83 11.18 24.24
C ILE A 56 9.90 12.13 24.99
N THR A 57 9.76 13.34 24.46
CA THR A 57 8.80 14.32 24.98
C THR A 57 7.38 13.95 24.61
N ARG A 58 6.40 14.52 25.34
CA ARG A 58 4.96 14.40 25.00
C ARG A 58 4.67 14.85 23.56
N ASN A 59 5.25 15.98 23.14
CA ASN A 59 5.08 16.47 21.76
C ASN A 59 5.71 15.50 20.76
N GLY A 60 6.88 14.92 21.08
CA GLY A 60 7.50 13.90 20.25
C GLY A 60 6.61 12.67 20.06
N ARG A 61 6.03 12.15 21.15
CA ARG A 61 5.05 11.04 21.12
C ARG A 61 3.88 11.36 20.20
N ASP A 62 3.25 12.52 20.39
CA ASP A 62 2.06 12.91 19.64
C ASP A 62 2.38 13.06 18.14
N ASN A 63 3.54 13.63 17.81
CA ASN A 63 4.02 13.75 16.44
C ASN A 63 4.26 12.37 15.79
N TYR A 64 4.93 11.45 16.47
CA TYR A 64 5.19 10.10 15.95
C TYR A 64 3.88 9.34 15.66
N LEU A 65 2.92 9.38 16.59
CA LEU A 65 1.63 8.72 16.41
C LEU A 65 0.81 9.37 15.29
N SER A 66 0.80 10.71 15.23
CA SER A 66 0.08 11.46 14.20
C SER A 66 0.63 11.17 12.80
N GLU A 67 1.95 11.28 12.60
CA GLU A 67 2.59 11.05 11.31
C GLU A 67 2.48 9.59 10.86
N GLY A 68 2.71 8.64 11.77
CA GLY A 68 2.53 7.23 11.46
C GLY A 68 1.08 6.91 11.06
N GLY A 69 0.10 7.45 11.79
CA GLY A 69 -1.32 7.31 11.45
C GLY A 69 -1.69 8.01 10.13
N ARG A 70 -1.07 9.14 9.81
CA ARG A 70 -1.26 9.86 8.53
C ARG A 70 -0.78 9.00 7.36
N LEU A 71 0.41 8.40 7.44
CA LEU A 71 0.95 7.53 6.39
C LEU A 71 0.06 6.31 6.13
N LEU A 72 -0.43 5.68 7.20
CA LEU A 72 -1.43 4.61 7.10
C LEU A 72 -2.68 5.07 6.35
N ARG A 73 -3.30 6.18 6.77
CA ARG A 73 -4.50 6.72 6.11
C ARG A 73 -4.26 7.05 4.65
N GLN A 74 -3.08 7.54 4.28
CA GLN A 74 -2.73 7.84 2.89
C GLN A 74 -2.68 6.57 2.02
N ILE A 75 -2.06 5.50 2.53
CA ILE A 75 -1.99 4.21 1.83
C ILE A 75 -3.40 3.62 1.66
N TYR A 76 -4.18 3.57 2.74
CA TYR A 76 -5.54 3.03 2.70
C TYR A 76 -6.49 3.89 1.85
N GLY A 77 -6.33 5.21 1.88
CA GLY A 77 -7.09 6.15 1.06
C GLY A 77 -6.93 5.87 -0.43
N THR A 78 -5.73 5.49 -0.88
CA THR A 78 -5.46 5.13 -2.29
C THR A 78 -6.34 3.97 -2.75
N VAL A 79 -6.61 3.01 -1.86
CA VAL A 79 -7.47 1.85 -2.16
C VAL A 79 -8.94 2.26 -2.21
N LEU A 80 -9.39 3.13 -1.31
CA LEU A 80 -10.79 3.58 -1.24
C LEU A 80 -11.21 4.44 -2.45
N SER A 81 -10.25 5.15 -3.05
CA SER A 81 -10.47 5.93 -4.27
C SER A 81 -10.53 5.09 -5.54
N TYR A 82 -10.12 3.81 -5.49
CA TYR A 82 -10.13 2.95 -6.67
C TYR A 82 -11.56 2.75 -7.21
N ARG A 83 -11.70 2.88 -8.52
CA ARG A 83 -12.93 2.57 -9.25
C ARG A 83 -12.57 1.57 -10.35
N ARG A 84 -13.37 0.50 -10.44
CA ARG A 84 -13.18 -0.51 -11.48
C ARG A 84 -13.55 0.11 -12.82
N VAL A 85 -12.67 -0.05 -13.79
CA VAL A 85 -12.90 0.30 -15.20
C VAL A 85 -12.90 -1.00 -15.98
N ASP A 86 -13.96 -1.23 -16.78
CA ASP A 86 -14.16 -2.46 -17.55
C ASP A 86 -13.48 -2.39 -18.94
N ALA A 87 -12.25 -1.88 -18.99
CA ALA A 87 -11.43 -1.85 -20.20
C ALA A 87 -10.30 -2.87 -20.11
N THR A 88 -10.02 -3.54 -21.22
CA THR A 88 -8.98 -4.56 -21.34
C THR A 88 -7.81 -4.09 -22.20
N ARG A 89 -6.72 -4.87 -22.20
CA ARG A 89 -5.57 -4.64 -23.09
C ARG A 89 -5.94 -4.80 -24.57
N LEU A 90 -6.97 -5.57 -24.89
CA LEU A 90 -7.45 -5.73 -26.27
C LEU A 90 -8.16 -4.45 -26.73
N ASP A 91 -9.02 -3.90 -25.89
CA ASP A 91 -9.69 -2.61 -26.14
C ASP A 91 -8.68 -1.49 -26.38
N ALA A 92 -7.61 -1.50 -25.58
CA ALA A 92 -6.48 -0.61 -25.78
C ALA A 92 -5.77 -0.87 -27.12
N ALA A 93 -5.48 -2.12 -27.49
CA ALA A 93 -4.81 -2.42 -28.77
C ALA A 93 -5.65 -1.95 -29.99
N GLU A 94 -6.96 -2.09 -29.93
CA GLU A 94 -7.90 -1.67 -30.98
C GLU A 94 -8.26 -0.18 -30.94
N ASN A 95 -7.95 0.51 -29.85
CA ASN A 95 -8.33 1.90 -29.58
C ASN A 95 -9.85 2.14 -29.74
N ASN A 96 -10.65 1.19 -29.27
CA ASN A 96 -12.09 1.20 -29.43
C ASN A 96 -12.80 2.22 -28.51
N GLU A 97 -14.12 2.35 -28.67
CA GLU A 97 -14.93 3.30 -27.89
C GLU A 97 -14.85 3.05 -26.37
N VAL A 98 -14.76 1.78 -25.95
CA VAL A 98 -14.62 1.39 -24.54
C VAL A 98 -13.31 1.93 -23.96
N TRP A 99 -12.21 1.78 -24.70
CA TRP A 99 -10.91 2.31 -24.31
C TRP A 99 -10.89 3.83 -24.25
N GLN A 100 -11.47 4.50 -25.26
CA GLN A 100 -11.52 5.97 -25.30
C GLN A 100 -12.31 6.53 -24.13
N LYS A 101 -13.47 5.94 -23.80
CA LYS A 101 -14.27 6.33 -22.65
C LYS A 101 -13.53 6.09 -21.33
N ALA A 102 -12.88 4.94 -21.18
CA ALA A 102 -12.06 4.63 -20.01
C ALA A 102 -10.94 5.66 -19.80
N CYS A 103 -10.26 6.08 -20.87
CA CYS A 103 -9.21 7.10 -20.80
C CYS A 103 -9.77 8.49 -20.47
N GLN A 104 -10.99 8.82 -20.92
CA GLN A 104 -11.64 10.08 -20.54
C GLN A 104 -11.99 10.12 -19.05
N GLU A 105 -12.43 8.99 -18.48
CA GLU A 105 -12.85 8.92 -17.07
C GLU A 105 -11.67 8.79 -16.09
N ALA A 106 -10.64 8.01 -16.44
CA ALA A 106 -9.55 7.63 -15.53
C ALA A 106 -8.15 8.10 -15.97
N GLY A 107 -8.02 8.70 -17.15
CA GLY A 107 -6.73 8.99 -17.78
C GLY A 107 -6.11 7.77 -18.47
N GLU A 108 -5.17 8.00 -19.38
CA GLU A 108 -4.43 6.92 -20.04
C GLU A 108 -3.37 6.35 -19.07
N PRO A 109 -3.35 5.02 -18.83
CA PRO A 109 -2.39 4.41 -17.93
C PRO A 109 -0.97 4.39 -18.53
N ASP A 110 0.03 4.37 -17.65
CA ASP A 110 1.46 4.25 -18.00
C ASP A 110 1.70 3.06 -18.94
N ARG A 111 2.40 3.30 -20.06
CA ARG A 111 2.75 2.29 -21.06
C ARG A 111 3.46 1.09 -20.45
N ALA A 112 4.35 1.30 -19.48
CA ALA A 112 5.04 0.19 -18.82
C ALA A 112 4.08 -0.71 -18.02
N VAL A 113 2.98 -0.16 -17.49
CA VAL A 113 1.91 -0.92 -16.81
C VAL A 113 1.05 -1.68 -17.83
N LEU A 114 0.71 -1.04 -18.95
CA LEU A 114 -0.02 -1.68 -20.05
C LEU A 114 0.75 -2.86 -20.65
N LEU A 115 2.04 -2.67 -20.95
CA LEU A 115 2.92 -3.73 -21.48
C LEU A 115 3.28 -4.80 -20.44
N GLY A 116 2.94 -4.56 -19.16
CA GLY A 116 3.19 -5.50 -18.08
C GLY A 116 4.64 -5.54 -17.61
N GLU A 117 5.44 -4.54 -17.95
CA GLU A 117 6.82 -4.36 -17.49
C GLU A 117 6.85 -3.85 -16.04
N LYS A 118 5.96 -2.91 -15.71
CA LYS A 118 5.78 -2.36 -14.36
C LYS A 118 4.59 -3.01 -13.69
N ARG A 119 4.84 -4.07 -12.92
CA ARG A 119 3.80 -4.86 -12.25
C ARG A 119 4.15 -5.17 -10.81
N SER A 120 3.11 -5.33 -9.99
CA SER A 120 3.27 -5.88 -8.65
C SER A 120 3.67 -7.35 -8.74
N ALA A 121 4.58 -7.78 -7.87
CA ALA A 121 4.95 -9.19 -7.72
C ALA A 121 3.74 -10.08 -7.31
N PHE A 122 2.66 -9.46 -6.82
CA PHE A 122 1.43 -10.15 -6.40
C PHE A 122 0.32 -10.13 -7.46
N SER A 123 0.58 -9.57 -8.65
CA SER A 123 -0.41 -9.52 -9.74
C SER A 123 -0.52 -10.88 -10.44
N PRO A 124 -1.73 -11.30 -10.88
CA PRO A 124 -1.90 -12.51 -11.68
C PRO A 124 -1.09 -12.49 -12.98
N PRO A 125 -0.68 -13.66 -13.53
CA PRO A 125 0.05 -13.73 -14.80
C PRO A 125 -0.60 -12.92 -15.91
N VAL A 126 0.22 -12.30 -16.76
CA VAL A 126 -0.29 -11.49 -17.88
C VAL A 126 -0.61 -12.39 -19.05
N ASN A 127 -1.70 -12.08 -19.77
CA ASN A 127 -1.98 -12.72 -21.05
C ASN A 127 -1.00 -12.19 -22.12
N GLU A 128 -0.06 -13.03 -22.54
CA GLU A 128 0.99 -12.66 -23.50
C GLU A 128 0.42 -12.21 -24.85
N ALA A 129 -0.65 -12.84 -25.35
CA ALA A 129 -1.26 -12.47 -26.62
C ALA A 129 -1.74 -11.01 -26.60
N SER A 130 -2.37 -10.59 -25.50
CA SER A 130 -2.84 -9.21 -25.33
C SER A 130 -1.70 -8.19 -25.26
N VAL A 131 -0.57 -8.57 -24.67
CA VAL A 131 0.62 -7.71 -24.59
C VAL A 131 1.30 -7.60 -25.96
N ASN A 132 1.37 -8.70 -26.71
CA ASN A 132 1.98 -8.69 -28.04
C ASN A 132 1.21 -7.77 -28.99
N LEU A 133 -0.12 -7.76 -28.94
CA LEU A 133 -0.94 -6.81 -29.71
C LEU A 133 -0.63 -5.35 -29.35
N LEU A 134 -0.46 -5.05 -28.06
CA LEU A 134 -0.05 -3.72 -27.62
C LEU A 134 1.36 -3.36 -28.10
N ARG A 135 2.31 -4.30 -28.07
CA ARG A 135 3.67 -4.06 -28.60
C ARG A 135 3.64 -3.68 -30.07
N LEU A 136 2.83 -4.36 -30.88
CA LEU A 136 2.66 -4.02 -32.30
C LEU A 136 2.12 -2.59 -32.47
N ARG A 137 1.07 -2.23 -31.73
CA ARG A 137 0.51 -0.86 -31.74
C ARG A 137 1.55 0.22 -31.41
N TYR A 138 2.38 -0.03 -30.40
CA TYR A 138 3.37 0.95 -29.95
C TYR A 138 4.75 0.84 -30.63
N GLN A 139 4.92 -0.07 -31.60
CA GLN A 139 6.06 -0.10 -32.52
C GLN A 139 5.79 0.72 -33.79
N THR A 140 4.52 0.92 -34.13
CA THR A 140 4.09 1.71 -35.30
C THR A 140 4.01 3.22 -35.06
N VAL A 141 4.40 3.69 -33.86
CA VAL A 141 4.51 5.11 -33.48
C VAL A 141 5.96 5.42 -33.17
#